data_AF-A0A158HNX9-F1
#
_entry.id   AF-A0A158HNX9-F1
#
_cell.length_a   1.000
_cell.length_b   1.000
_cell.length_c   1.000
_cell.angle_alpha   90.00
_cell.angle_beta   90.00
_cell.angle_gamma   90.00
#
_symmetry.space_group_name_H-M   'P 1'
#
loop_
_entity.id
_entity.type
_entity.pdbx_description
1 polymer ?
#
loop_
_entity_poly.entity_id
_entity_poly.type
_entity_poly.pdbx_seq_one_letter_code
_entity_poly.pdbx_strand_id
1 'polypeptide(L)'
;MDSNGENLNKKQFARAVRDLERITRQIAARYIEQGVPLTWRLLHAIEGEAVADLGFAGRHEAALRELFARPDDFRYPETDDVVDFSSSDALPAVFAFAVDAYERAAQHGKPQLALAVGH
;
A
#
# COMPACT_ATOMS: atom_id res chain seq x y z
N MET A 1 8.75 -2.72 -35.74
CA MET A 1 7.92 -3.48 -34.78
C MET A 1 8.57 -3.47 -33.39
N ASP A 2 8.90 -2.26 -32.92
CA ASP A 2 8.44 -1.66 -31.65
C ASP A 2 8.40 -2.50 -30.35
N SER A 3 9.41 -3.33 -30.09
CA SER A 3 9.59 -3.95 -28.76
C SER A 3 10.20 -3.02 -27.69
N ASN A 4 10.66 -1.82 -28.08
CA ASN A 4 11.36 -0.90 -27.19
C ASN A 4 10.43 -0.06 -26.29
N GLY A 5 9.20 0.22 -26.74
CA GLY A 5 8.20 0.98 -25.96
C GLY A 5 7.60 0.18 -24.79
N GLU A 6 7.34 -1.11 -24.99
CA GLU A 6 6.76 -1.99 -23.96
C GLU A 6 7.75 -2.29 -22.81
N ASN A 7 9.05 -2.37 -23.13
CA ASN A 7 10.11 -2.59 -22.14
C ASN A 7 10.37 -1.34 -21.27
N LEU A 8 10.18 -0.15 -21.84
CA LEU A 8 10.29 1.12 -21.11
C LEU A 8 9.20 1.23 -20.05
N ASN A 9 7.95 0.91 -20.42
CA ASN A 9 6.79 0.94 -19.52
C ASN A 9 6.95 -0.06 -18.35
N LYS A 10 7.41 -1.29 -18.62
CA LYS A 10 7.70 -2.30 -17.58
C LYS A 10 8.76 -1.85 -16.57
N LYS A 11 9.84 -1.21 -17.03
CA LYS A 11 10.93 -0.73 -16.14
C LYS A 11 10.48 0.47 -15.31
N GLN A 12 9.74 1.39 -15.90
CA GLN A 12 9.15 2.52 -15.19
C GLN A 12 8.14 2.05 -14.15
N PHE A 13 7.28 1.08 -14.50
CA PHE A 13 6.34 0.46 -13.57
C PHE A 13 7.06 -0.22 -12.41
N ALA A 14 8.05 -1.07 -12.68
CA ALA A 14 8.83 -1.74 -11.63
C ALA A 14 9.54 -0.73 -10.71
N ARG A 15 10.03 0.38 -11.25
CA ARG A 15 10.63 1.46 -10.47
C ARG A 15 9.58 2.15 -9.59
N ALA A 16 8.43 2.47 -10.15
CA ALA A 16 7.35 3.11 -9.40
C ALA A 16 6.80 2.21 -8.29
N VAL A 17 6.67 0.90 -8.53
CA VAL A 17 6.29 -0.07 -7.49
C VAL A 17 7.32 -0.09 -6.35
N ARG A 18 8.62 -0.05 -6.67
CA ARG A 18 9.68 -0.01 -5.65
C ARG A 18 9.67 1.30 -4.86
N ASP A 19 9.46 2.44 -5.52
CA ASP A 19 9.32 3.73 -4.84
C ASP A 19 8.07 3.72 -3.94
N LEU A 20 6.94 3.23 -4.44
CA LEU A 20 5.70 3.11 -3.68
C LEU A 20 5.86 2.20 -2.46
N GLU A 21 6.52 1.06 -2.60
CA GLU A 21 6.83 0.16 -1.48
C GLU A 21 7.65 0.90 -0.41
N ARG A 22 8.72 1.58 -0.83
CA ARG A 22 9.60 2.31 0.09
C ARG A 22 8.85 3.42 0.83
N ILE A 23 8.07 4.21 0.11
CA ILE A 23 7.24 5.30 0.66
C ILE A 23 6.22 4.73 1.66
N THR A 24 5.47 3.69 1.25
CA THR A 24 4.46 3.04 2.10
C THR A 24 5.07 2.51 3.38
N ARG A 25 6.21 1.82 3.30
CA ARG A 25 6.93 1.31 4.48
C ARG A 25 7.38 2.44 5.40
N GLN A 26 7.86 3.56 4.85
CA GLN A 26 8.26 4.72 5.67
C GLN A 26 7.06 5.35 6.40
N ILE A 27 5.93 5.51 5.72
CA ILE A 27 4.69 6.03 6.32
C ILE A 27 4.19 5.06 7.41
N ALA A 28 4.05 3.77 7.09
CA ALA A 28 3.62 2.74 8.03
C ALA A 28 4.55 2.65 9.26
N ALA A 29 5.87 2.74 9.06
CA ALA A 29 6.82 2.72 10.17
C ALA A 29 6.54 3.84 11.19
N ARG A 30 6.13 5.04 10.75
CA ARG A 30 5.79 6.14 11.67
C ARG A 30 4.58 5.78 12.53
N TYR A 31 3.56 5.12 11.98
CA TYR A 31 2.38 4.70 12.74
C TYR A 31 2.67 3.51 13.67
N ILE A 32 3.52 2.58 13.23
CA ILE A 32 4.03 1.47 14.03
C ILE A 32 4.83 1.96 15.24
N GLU A 33 5.67 2.98 15.06
CA GLU A 33 6.44 3.62 16.13
C GLU A 33 5.54 4.33 17.14
N GLN A 34 4.44 4.91 16.68
CA GLN A 34 3.39 5.49 17.52
C GLN A 34 2.51 4.43 18.21
N GLY A 35 2.64 3.15 17.85
CA GLY A 35 1.87 2.05 18.43
C GLY A 35 0.40 2.02 17.98
N VAL A 36 0.08 2.65 16.85
CA VAL A 36 -1.29 2.70 16.30
C VAL A 36 -1.59 1.41 15.54
N PRO A 37 -2.66 0.68 15.88
CA PRO A 37 -3.04 -0.55 15.19
C PRO A 37 -3.44 -0.28 13.73
N LEU A 38 -3.27 -1.26 12.85
CA LEU A 38 -3.70 -1.14 11.46
C LEU A 38 -5.21 -1.31 11.35
N THR A 39 -5.92 -0.19 11.24
CA THR A 39 -7.36 -0.13 10.98
C THR A 39 -7.64 0.19 9.52
N TRP A 40 -8.85 -0.09 9.03
CA TRP A 40 -9.23 0.22 7.65
C TRP A 40 -9.08 1.71 7.33
N ARG A 41 -9.47 2.58 8.26
CA ARG A 41 -9.30 4.03 8.14
C ARG A 41 -7.82 4.44 8.07
N LEU A 42 -6.96 3.81 8.87
CA LEU A 42 -5.52 4.06 8.80
C LEU A 42 -4.93 3.56 7.49
N LEU A 43 -5.38 2.41 7.00
CA LEU A 43 -4.94 1.83 5.74
C LEU A 43 -5.25 2.76 4.55
N HIS A 44 -6.45 3.34 4.52
CA HIS A 44 -6.84 4.35 3.54
C HIS A 44 -6.04 5.66 3.69
N ALA A 45 -5.72 6.08 4.92
CA ALA A 45 -4.85 7.22 5.16
C ALA A 45 -3.44 6.99 4.60
N ILE A 46 -2.84 5.82 4.89
CA ILE A 46 -1.53 5.42 4.36
C ILE A 46 -1.56 5.38 2.83
N GLU A 47 -2.62 4.85 2.22
CA GLU A 47 -2.80 4.86 0.76
C GLU A 47 -2.83 6.27 0.18
N GLY A 48 -3.65 7.16 0.75
CA GLY A 48 -3.73 8.54 0.32
C GLY A 48 -2.38 9.26 0.43
N GLU A 49 -1.67 9.08 1.54
CA GLU A 49 -0.33 9.63 1.76
C GLU A 49 0.68 9.05 0.76
N ALA A 50 0.71 7.74 0.57
CA ALA A 50 1.68 7.07 -0.31
C ALA A 50 1.48 7.45 -1.78
N VAL A 51 0.23 7.53 -2.24
CA VAL A 51 -0.10 7.96 -3.61
C VAL A 51 0.22 9.44 -3.81
N ALA A 52 -0.04 10.29 -2.81
CA ALA A 52 0.31 11.70 -2.86
C ALA A 52 1.85 11.90 -2.91
N ASP A 53 2.60 11.20 -2.06
CA ASP A 53 4.05 11.30 -1.98
C ASP A 53 4.73 10.70 -3.23
N LEU A 54 4.22 9.57 -3.75
CA LEU A 54 4.66 9.02 -5.04
C LEU A 54 4.42 10.01 -6.18
N GLY A 55 3.24 10.66 -6.21
CA GLY A 55 2.91 11.70 -7.20
C GLY A 55 3.82 12.93 -7.09
N PHE A 56 4.27 13.27 -5.89
CA PHE A 56 5.18 14.37 -5.62
C PHE A 56 6.64 14.02 -5.98
N ALA A 57 7.07 12.78 -5.68
CA ALA A 57 8.37 12.23 -6.05
C ALA A 57 8.48 12.02 -7.59
N GLY A 58 7.37 11.72 -8.26
CA GLY A 58 7.30 11.45 -9.70
C GLY A 58 6.91 12.63 -10.60
N ARG A 59 6.54 13.79 -10.05
CA ARG A 59 6.23 15.06 -10.76
C ARG A 59 5.38 15.00 -12.06
N HIS A 60 4.37 14.14 -12.08
CA HIS A 60 3.25 14.08 -13.06
C HIS A 60 3.45 13.14 -14.26
N GLU A 61 3.18 11.87 -14.05
CA GLU A 61 2.64 11.03 -15.11
C GLU A 61 1.26 10.55 -14.67
N ALA A 62 0.20 11.18 -15.19
CA ALA A 62 -1.18 10.71 -15.01
C ALA A 62 -1.31 9.22 -15.36
N ALA A 63 -0.50 8.74 -16.31
CA ALA A 63 -0.37 7.34 -16.68
C ALA A 63 0.03 6.42 -15.50
N LEU A 64 0.91 6.88 -14.60
CA LEU A 64 1.27 6.12 -13.41
C LEU A 64 0.10 6.04 -12.43
N ARG A 65 -0.67 7.11 -12.31
CA ARG A 65 -1.86 7.15 -11.46
C ARG A 65 -2.98 6.25 -11.98
N GLU A 66 -3.13 6.14 -13.30
CA GLU A 66 -4.05 5.19 -13.95
C GLU A 66 -3.62 3.72 -13.75
N LEU A 67 -2.31 3.45 -13.74
CA LEU A 67 -1.77 2.10 -13.49
C LEU A 67 -1.97 1.63 -12.04
N PHE A 68 -2.03 2.57 -11.09
CA PHE A 68 -2.33 2.29 -9.68
C PHE A 68 -3.77 2.63 -9.31
N ALA A 69 -4.61 3.03 -10.28
CA ALA A 69 -6.00 3.31 -10.02
C ALA A 69 -6.66 2.02 -9.54
N ARG A 70 -7.30 2.11 -8.37
CA ARG A 70 -8.06 1.03 -7.78
C ARG A 70 -9.12 0.55 -8.79
N PRO A 71 -9.24 -0.75 -9.05
CA PRO A 71 -10.40 -1.26 -9.74
C PRO A 71 -11.65 -0.90 -8.92
N ASP A 72 -12.56 -0.11 -9.52
CA ASP A 72 -13.75 0.48 -8.88
C ASP A 72 -14.66 -0.57 -8.21
N ASP A 73 -14.50 -1.83 -8.59
CA ASP A 73 -15.26 -2.99 -8.12
C ASP A 73 -14.99 -3.35 -6.65
N PHE A 74 -13.82 -3.00 -6.09
CA PHE A 74 -13.48 -3.33 -4.71
C PHE A 74 -13.83 -2.20 -3.76
N ARG A 75 -14.93 -2.34 -3.00
CA ARG A 75 -15.28 -1.42 -1.91
C ARG A 75 -14.77 -1.98 -0.58
N TYR A 76 -13.67 -1.42 -0.10
CA TYR A 76 -13.08 -1.71 1.20
C TYR A 76 -13.76 -0.85 2.28
N PRO A 77 -13.89 -1.33 3.52
CA PRO A 77 -14.43 -0.56 4.62
C PRO A 77 -13.59 0.71 4.86
N GLU A 78 -14.23 1.78 5.32
CA GLU A 78 -13.55 3.02 5.76
C GLU A 78 -13.65 3.18 7.30
N THR A 79 -13.87 2.06 8.01
CA THR A 79 -14.14 2.04 9.45
C THR A 79 -12.86 2.02 10.29
N ASP A 80 -12.99 2.22 11.60
CA ASP A 80 -11.88 2.08 12.54
C ASP A 80 -11.66 0.61 12.97
N ASP A 81 -12.34 -0.34 12.32
CA ASP A 81 -12.14 -1.76 12.57
C ASP A 81 -10.74 -2.19 12.15
N VAL A 82 -10.22 -3.18 12.86
CA VAL A 82 -8.95 -3.83 12.51
C VAL A 82 -9.09 -4.43 11.12
N VAL A 83 -8.04 -4.26 10.32
CA VAL A 83 -8.03 -4.76 8.96
C VAL A 83 -8.06 -6.30 8.94
N ASP A 84 -8.96 -6.86 8.13
CA ASP A 84 -9.07 -8.29 7.84
C ASP A 84 -9.16 -8.50 6.32
N PHE A 85 -8.20 -9.24 5.76
CA PHE A 85 -8.16 -9.54 4.32
C PHE A 85 -8.60 -10.96 3.98
N SER A 86 -9.12 -11.71 4.95
CA SER A 86 -9.49 -13.13 4.77
C SER A 86 -10.44 -13.36 3.57
N SER A 87 -11.26 -12.37 3.22
CA SER A 87 -12.24 -12.47 2.11
C SER A 87 -11.84 -11.77 0.80
N SER A 88 -10.65 -11.19 0.67
CA SER A 88 -10.27 -10.40 -0.52
C SER A 88 -9.33 -11.14 -1.47
N ASP A 89 -9.76 -11.36 -2.72
CA ASP A 89 -9.00 -12.08 -3.76
C ASP A 89 -7.92 -11.21 -4.43
N ALA A 90 -8.11 -9.89 -4.43
CA ALA A 90 -7.14 -8.93 -4.96
C ALA A 90 -6.98 -7.75 -3.99
N LEU A 91 -5.73 -7.32 -3.79
CA LEU A 91 -5.37 -6.20 -2.92
C LEU A 91 -4.59 -5.13 -3.69
N PRO A 92 -4.85 -3.84 -3.46
CA PRO A 92 -3.98 -2.78 -3.89
C PRO A 92 -2.55 -3.01 -3.38
N ALA A 93 -1.55 -2.71 -4.20
CA ALA A 93 -0.15 -2.91 -3.83
C ALA A 93 0.20 -2.18 -2.51
N VAL A 94 -0.33 -0.96 -2.32
CA VAL A 94 -0.12 -0.18 -1.09
C VAL A 94 -0.64 -0.90 0.14
N PHE A 95 -1.80 -1.54 0.05
CA PHE A 95 -2.39 -2.27 1.17
C PHE A 95 -1.52 -3.46 1.54
N ALA A 96 -1.09 -4.24 0.54
CA ALA A 96 -0.18 -5.37 0.76
C ALA A 96 1.14 -4.94 1.41
N PHE A 97 1.72 -3.80 1.00
CA PHE A 97 2.96 -3.29 1.59
C PHE A 97 2.78 -2.80 3.03
N ALA A 98 1.67 -2.13 3.34
CA ALA A 98 1.36 -1.70 4.70
C ALA A 98 1.16 -2.90 5.63
N VAL A 99 0.42 -3.92 5.19
CA VAL A 99 0.21 -5.18 5.89
C VAL A 99 1.52 -5.86 6.22
N ASP A 100 2.37 -6.10 5.21
CA ASP A 100 3.67 -6.74 5.40
C ASP A 100 4.55 -5.97 6.39
N ALA A 101 4.51 -4.63 6.38
CA ALA A 101 5.24 -3.82 7.36
C ALA A 101 4.73 -4.02 8.80
N TYR A 102 3.41 -4.08 8.97
CA TYR A 102 2.76 -4.30 10.27
C TYR A 102 2.95 -5.72 10.79
N GLU A 103 2.82 -6.73 9.94
CA GLU A 103 3.08 -8.13 10.33
C GLU A 103 4.52 -8.33 10.80
N ARG A 104 5.49 -7.75 10.09
CA ARG A 104 6.90 -7.78 10.52
C ARG A 104 7.08 -7.10 11.87
N ALA A 105 6.44 -5.95 12.09
CA ALA A 105 6.52 -5.25 13.37
C ALA A 105 5.88 -6.06 14.51
N ALA A 106 4.77 -6.76 14.25
CA ALA A 106 4.13 -7.64 15.20
C ALA A 106 5.04 -8.82 15.59
N GLN A 107 5.69 -9.45 14.61
CA GLN A 107 6.66 -10.54 14.82
C GLN A 107 7.89 -10.08 15.62
N HIS A 108 8.31 -8.83 15.45
CA HIS A 108 9.45 -8.24 16.16
C HIS A 108 9.12 -7.73 17.58
N GLY A 109 7.95 -8.05 18.13
CA GLY A 109 7.62 -7.82 19.54
C GLY A 109 6.56 -6.75 19.80
N LYS A 110 5.79 -6.33 18.79
CA LYS A 110 4.62 -5.44 18.95
C LYS A 110 3.30 -6.18 18.66
N PRO A 111 2.89 -7.19 19.47
CA PRO A 111 1.73 -8.03 19.17
C PRO A 111 0.40 -7.27 19.14
N GLN A 112 0.32 -6.10 19.78
CA GLN A 112 -0.86 -5.20 19.70
C GLN A 112 -1.12 -4.64 18.30
N LEU A 113 -0.13 -4.72 17.40
CA LEU A 113 -0.22 -4.33 16.00
C LEU A 113 -0.60 -5.49 15.09
N ALA A 114 -0.81 -6.69 15.66
CA ALA A 114 -1.24 -7.85 14.91
C ALA A 114 -2.58 -7.55 14.25
N LEU A 115 -2.65 -7.90 12.97
CA LEU A 115 -3.87 -7.81 12.19
C LEU A 115 -4.89 -8.81 12.74
N ALA A 116 -6.16 -8.59 12.46
CA ALA A 116 -7.18 -9.59 12.67
C ALA A 116 -6.91 -10.73 11.68
N VAL A 117 -5.99 -11.64 12.03
CA VAL A 117 -5.80 -12.88 11.29
C VAL A 117 -7.05 -13.70 11.56
N GLY A 118 -7.94 -13.77 10.57
CA GLY A 118 -8.98 -14.77 10.54
C GLY A 118 -8.33 -16.15 10.62
N HIS A 119 -8.58 -16.84 11.72
CA HIS A 119 -8.21 -18.25 11.92
C HIS A 119 -9.18 -19.17 11.15
#